data_AF-A0A367Q2J1-F1
#
_entry.id   AF-A0A367Q2J1-F1
#
_cell.length_a   1.000
_cell.length_b   1.000
_cell.length_c   1.000
_cell.angle_alpha   90.00
_cell.angle_beta   90.00
_cell.angle_gamma   90.00
#
_symmetry.space_group_name_H-M   'P 1'
#
loop_
_entity.id
_entity.type
_entity.pdbx_description
1 polymer ?
#
loop_
_entity_poly.entity_id
_entity_poly.type
_entity_poly.pdbx_seq_one_letter_code
_entity_poly.pdbx_strand_id
1 'polypeptide(L)'
;MGYSTRPVLDNYSCREIAKNLCIPPTTVVNWVRQGWLKAKKRCINRYQVKSRDLKQFFNNPPQPIKKRIAAIDPQVVRYLVG
;
A
#
# COMPACT_ATOMS: atom_id res chain seq x y z
N MET A 1 -5.66 -22.15 14.45
CA MET A 1 -4.94 -21.13 13.65
C MET A 1 -5.96 -20.15 13.12
N GLY A 2 -6.17 -19.04 13.85
CA GLY A 2 -7.19 -18.05 13.48
C GLY A 2 -6.77 -17.31 12.22
N TYR A 3 -7.47 -17.56 11.11
CA TYR A 3 -7.53 -16.60 10.02
C TYR A 3 -8.21 -15.36 10.61
N SER A 4 -7.39 -14.38 10.99
CA SER A 4 -7.83 -13.15 11.63
C SER A 4 -8.85 -12.49 10.71
N THR A 5 -10.11 -12.59 11.14
CA THR A 5 -11.24 -11.76 10.75
C THR A 5 -10.75 -10.34 10.51
N ARG A 6 -11.05 -9.81 9.32
CA ARG A 6 -10.71 -8.46 8.85
C ARG A 6 -10.68 -7.48 10.03
N PRO A 7 -9.52 -7.00 10.48
CA PRO A 7 -9.52 -5.71 11.10
C PRO A 7 -9.76 -4.76 9.93
N VAL A 8 -10.52 -3.70 10.16
CA VAL A 8 -10.24 -2.43 9.46
C VAL A 8 -8.82 -2.06 9.90
N LEU A 9 -7.81 -2.71 9.33
CA LEU A 9 -6.40 -2.41 9.52
C LEU A 9 -6.23 -1.10 8.75
N ASP A 10 -6.58 -0.01 9.42
CA ASP A 10 -6.27 1.36 9.01
C ASP A 10 -4.74 1.57 8.92
N ASN A 11 -3.92 0.51 8.98
CA ASN A 11 -2.47 0.52 9.08
C ASN A 11 -1.89 -0.74 8.42
N TYR A 12 -1.71 -0.72 7.09
CA TYR A 12 -1.02 -1.76 6.34
C TYR A 12 0.50 -1.59 6.42
N SER A 13 1.24 -2.69 6.53
CA SER A 13 2.69 -2.68 6.40
C SER A 13 3.12 -2.64 4.93
N CYS A 14 4.28 -2.05 4.62
CA CYS A 14 4.81 -2.08 3.24
C CYS A 14 4.91 -3.51 2.67
N ARG A 15 5.21 -4.50 3.52
CA ARG A 15 5.29 -5.91 3.12
C ARG A 15 3.94 -6.53 2.78
N GLU A 16 2.88 -6.13 3.47
CA GLU A 16 1.51 -6.59 3.18
C GLU A 16 1.01 -5.98 1.89
N ILE A 17 1.21 -4.68 1.69
CA ILE A 17 0.88 -3.98 0.44
C ILE A 17 1.61 -4.65 -0.72
N ALA A 18 2.92 -4.88 -0.57
CA ALA A 18 3.74 -5.55 -1.56
C ALA A 18 3.24 -6.95 -1.92
N LYS A 19 2.84 -7.73 -0.91
CA LYS A 19 2.28 -9.08 -1.10
C LYS A 19 0.95 -9.04 -1.86
N ASN A 20 0.05 -8.13 -1.52
CA ASN A 20 -1.24 -7.97 -2.20
C ASN A 20 -1.04 -7.51 -3.65
N LEU A 21 -0.16 -6.54 -3.86
CA LEU A 21 0.15 -5.98 -5.18
C LEU A 21 1.06 -6.86 -6.04
N CYS A 22 1.56 -7.98 -5.50
CA CYS A 22 2.54 -8.84 -6.14
C CYS A 22 3.81 -8.09 -6.64
N ILE A 23 4.27 -7.09 -5.87
CA ILE A 23 5.47 -6.31 -6.16
C ILE A 23 6.51 -6.47 -5.05
N PRO A 24 7.79 -6.21 -5.31
CA PRO A 24 8.80 -6.28 -4.26
C PRO A 24 8.56 -5.18 -3.19
N PRO A 25 8.74 -5.49 -1.89
CA PRO A 25 8.52 -4.54 -0.80
C PRO A 25 9.44 -3.32 -0.86
N THR A 26 10.59 -3.43 -1.51
CA THR A 26 11.50 -2.31 -1.81
C THR A 26 10.82 -1.26 -2.68
N THR A 27 9.91 -1.64 -3.57
CA THR A 27 9.15 -0.71 -4.42
C THR A 27 8.16 0.11 -3.58
N VAL A 28 7.46 -0.54 -2.65
CA VAL A 28 6.56 0.17 -1.73
C VAL A 28 7.34 1.12 -0.80
N VAL A 29 8.50 0.68 -0.31
CA VAL A 29 9.40 1.55 0.48
C VAL A 29 9.87 2.74 -0.35
N ASN A 30 10.21 2.54 -1.63
CA ASN A 30 10.58 3.63 -2.52
C ASN A 30 9.43 4.61 -2.71
N TRP A 31 8.17 4.17 -2.83
CA TRP A 31 7.03 5.09 -2.89
C TRP A 31 6.90 5.95 -1.63
N VAL A 32 7.17 5.39 -0.46
CA VAL A 32 7.19 6.13 0.80
C VAL A 32 8.36 7.13 0.83
N ARG A 33 9.56 6.71 0.41
CA ARG A 33 10.75 7.58 0.38
C ARG A 33 10.63 8.71 -0.64
N GLN A 34 9.96 8.47 -1.76
CA GLN A 34 9.65 9.46 -2.79
C GLN A 34 8.51 10.41 -2.38
N GLY A 35 7.88 10.19 -1.22
CA GLY A 35 6.76 11.00 -0.73
C GLY A 35 5.45 10.75 -1.47
N TRP A 36 5.38 9.73 -2.34
CA TRP A 36 4.17 9.40 -3.09
C TRP A 36 3.14 8.67 -2.22
N LEU A 37 3.61 7.79 -1.32
CA LEU A 37 2.76 7.06 -0.41
C LEU A 37 3.00 7.55 1.03
N LYS A 38 1.96 8.13 1.63
CA LYS A 38 2.04 8.65 2.99
C LYS A 38 2.05 7.49 3.98
N ALA A 39 3.14 7.37 4.73
CA ALA A 39 3.30 6.34 5.75
C ALA A 39 3.75 6.94 7.07
N LYS A 40 3.22 6.39 8.17
CA LYS A 40 3.70 6.67 9.52
C LYS A 40 4.87 5.74 9.82
N LYS A 41 6.04 6.32 10.09
CA LYS A 41 7.20 5.57 10.58
C LYS A 41 6.92 5.16 12.03
N ARG A 42 6.90 3.85 12.30
CA ARG A 42 6.71 3.31 13.66
C ARG A 42 8.05 3.03 14.33
N CYS A 43 8.98 2.43 13.59
CA CYS A 43 10.33 2.09 14.05
C CYS A 43 11.32 2.14 12.86
N ILE A 44 12.61 1.88 13.13
CA ILE A 44 13.62 1.66 12.07
C ILE A 44 13.12 0.55 11.13
N ASN A 45 13.03 0.86 9.84
CA ASN A 45 12.50 -0.01 8.77
C ASN A 45 11.03 -0.48 8.88
N ARG A 46 10.22 0.07 9.78
CA ARG A 46 8.79 -0.24 9.86
C ARG A 46 7.94 0.98 9.57
N TYR A 47 7.34 0.98 8.38
CA TYR A 47 6.35 1.95 7.93
C TYR A 47 4.95 1.34 7.98
N GLN A 48 4.00 2.13 8.49
CA GLN A 48 2.58 1.81 8.48
C GLN A 48 1.86 2.79 7.56
N VAL A 49 1.11 2.28 6.60
CA VAL A 49 0.38 3.07 5.62
C VAL A 49 -1.10 2.92 5.92
N LYS A 50 -1.82 4.02 5.98
CA LYS A 50 -3.26 3.93 6.23
C LYS A 50 -4.02 3.54 4.97
N SER A 51 -5.13 2.84 5.14
CA SER A 51 -6.07 2.50 4.05
C SER A 51 -6.51 3.76 3.28
N ARG A 52 -6.83 4.85 3.99
CA ARG A 52 -7.18 6.16 3.39
C ARG A 52 -6.04 6.74 2.53
N ASP A 53 -4.80 6.61 2.99
CA ASP A 53 -3.62 7.17 2.33
C ASP A 53 -3.28 6.31 1.09
N LEU A 54 -3.48 4.99 1.16
CA LEU A 54 -3.49 4.09 0.01
C LEU A 54 -4.58 4.44 -0.99
N LYS A 55 -5.82 4.70 -0.52
CA LYS A 55 -6.94 5.08 -1.37
C LYS A 55 -6.66 6.38 -2.12
N GLN A 56 -6.11 7.37 -1.44
CA GLN A 56 -5.70 8.62 -2.06
C GLN A 56 -4.58 8.40 -3.09
N PHE A 57 -3.60 7.54 -2.78
CA PHE A 57 -2.53 7.19 -3.70
C PHE A 57 -3.02 6.45 -4.96
N PHE A 58 -3.95 5.50 -4.83
CA PHE A 58 -4.54 4.81 -5.98
C PHE A 58 -5.49 5.69 -6.78
N ASN A 59 -6.18 6.63 -6.14
CA ASN A 59 -7.07 7.57 -6.81
C ASN A 59 -6.29 8.66 -7.56
N ASN A 60 -5.14 9.09 -7.03
CA ASN A 60 -4.26 10.06 -7.67
C ASN A 60 -2.80 9.55 -7.71
N PRO A 61 -2.53 8.54 -8.57
CA PRO A 61 -1.19 7.97 -8.66
C PRO A 61 -0.23 8.95 -9.37
N PRO A 62 1.04 9.02 -8.95
CA PRO A 62 2.06 9.79 -9.65
C PRO A 62 2.17 9.35 -11.11
N GLN A 63 2.29 10.32 -12.03
CA GLN A 63 2.45 10.08 -13.47
C GLN A 63 3.46 8.96 -13.83
N PRO A 64 4.67 8.88 -13.23
CA PRO A 64 5.65 7.84 -13.58
C PRO A 64 5.20 6.41 -13.24
N ILE A 65 4.29 6.23 -12.27
CA ILE A 65 3.78 4.91 -11.88
C ILE A 65 2.31 4.71 -12.19
N LYS A 66 1.62 5.70 -12.77
CA LYS A 66 0.22 5.60 -13.19
C LYS A 66 -0.01 4.39 -14.10
N LYS A 67 0.89 4.12 -15.05
CA LYS A 67 0.82 2.93 -15.93
C LYS A 67 1.01 1.62 -15.16
N ARG A 68 1.92 1.60 -14.17
CA ARG A 68 2.14 0.43 -13.30
C ARG A 68 0.94 0.16 -12.40
N ILE A 69 0.33 1.21 -11.85
CA ILE A 69 -0.87 1.10 -11.02
C ILE A 69 -2.09 0.69 -11.85
N ALA A 70 -2.22 1.19 -13.08
CA ALA A 70 -3.27 0.75 -13.99
C ALA A 70 -3.13 -0.73 -14.40
N ALA A 71 -1.92 -1.30 -14.32
CA ALA A 71 -1.67 -2.72 -14.54
C ALA A 71 -1.92 -3.59 -13.30
N ILE A 72 -2.14 -2.98 -12.12
CA ILE A 72 -2.52 -3.70 -10.90
C ILE A 72 -3.99 -4.08 -11.00
N ASP A 73 -4.31 -5.30 -10.57
CA ASP A 73 -5.69 -5.78 -10.58
C ASP A 73 -6.60 -4.89 -9.70
N PRO A 74 -7.70 -4.35 -10.24
CA PRO A 74 -8.60 -3.45 -9.50
C PRO A 74 -9.29 -4.15 -8.31
N GLN A 75 -9.40 -5.47 -8.31
CA GLN A 75 -9.91 -6.22 -7.16
C GLN A 75 -8.94 -6.16 -5.97
N VAL A 76 -7.63 -6.20 -6.23
CA VAL A 76 -6.61 -6.06 -5.19
C VAL A 76 -6.66 -4.66 -4.59
N VAL A 77 -6.85 -3.64 -5.42
CA VAL A 77 -7.03 -2.26 -4.95
C VAL A 77 -8.28 -2.18 -4.07
N ARG A 78 -9.45 -2.66 -4.53
CA ARG A 78 -10.68 -2.71 -3.70
C ARG A 78 -10.47 -3.47 -2.40
N TYR A 79 -9.74 -4.58 -2.43
CA TYR A 79 -9.42 -5.36 -1.23
C TYR A 79 -8.56 -4.56 -0.23
N LEU A 80 -7.60 -3.77 -0.71
CA LEU A 80 -6.74 -2.93 0.13
C LEU A 80 -7.45 -1.68 0.67
N VAL A 81 -8.33 -1.05 -0.10
CA VAL A 81 -8.93 0.24 0.27
C VAL A 81 -10.36 0.19 0.80
N GLY A 82 -11.02 -0.97 0.74
CA GLY A 82 -12.40 -1.15 1.21
C GLY A 82 -13.43 -0.62 0.22
#